data_AF-A0A1I2JHV2-F1
#
_entry.id   AF-A0A1I2JHV2-F1
#
_cell.length_a   1.000
_cell.length_b   1.000
_cell.length_c   1.000
_cell.angle_alpha   90.00
_cell.angle_beta   90.00
_cell.angle_gamma   90.00
#
_symmetry.space_group_name_H-M   'P 1'
#
loop_
_entity.id
_entity.type
_entity.pdbx_description
1 polymer ?
#
loop_
_entity_poly.entity_id
_entity_poly.type
_entity_poly.pdbx_seq_one_letter_code
_entity_poly.pdbx_strand_id
1 'polypeptide(L)' 'MQVDERRVEFHVPLEPTRRDWPRLLGELAGQLDDGRVYDRDLPGLARAMEPVLRSYRRRAHWSGAPGLP' A
#
# COMPACT_ATOMS: atom_id res chain seq x y z
N MET A 1 -9.79 34.04 -8.46
CA MET A 1 -8.95 32.84 -8.28
C MET A 1 -8.87 32.58 -6.78
N GLN A 2 -9.63 31.62 -6.26
CA GLN A 2 -9.55 31.23 -4.85
C GLN A 2 -8.45 30.17 -4.73
N VAL A 3 -7.44 30.44 -3.90
CA VAL A 3 -6.38 29.49 -3.58
C VAL A 3 -6.91 28.65 -2.42
N ASP A 4 -7.28 27.40 -2.71
CA ASP A 4 -7.72 26.44 -1.69
C ASP A 4 -6.47 25.85 -1.02
N GLU A 5 -6.19 26.28 0.21
CA GLU A 5 -5.07 25.80 1.01
C GLU A 5 -5.31 24.34 1.47
N ARG A 6 -5.24 23.39 0.54
CA ARG A 6 -5.16 21.97 0.88
C ARG A 6 -3.81 21.71 1.54
N ARG A 7 -3.82 21.47 2.85
CA ARG A 7 -2.64 20.97 3.57
C ARG A 7 -2.23 19.62 2.96
N VAL A 8 -1.14 19.63 2.22
CA VAL A 8 -0.46 18.41 1.78
C VAL A 8 0.49 18.02 2.91
N GLU A 9 0.09 17.06 3.73
CA GLU A 9 1.02 16.43 4.67
C GLU A 9 2.06 15.63 3.88
N PHE A 10 3.26 16.20 3.73
CA PHE A 10 4.41 15.46 3.25
C PHE A 10 4.93 14.58 4.39
N HIS A 11 4.65 13.28 4.31
CA HIS A 11 5.38 12.30 5.11
C HIS A 11 6.84 12.31 4.63
N VAL A 12 7.75 12.80 5.48
CA VAL A 12 9.19 12.55 5.31
C VAL A 12 9.36 11.04 5.18
N PRO A 13 10.02 10.51 4.14
CA PRO A 13 10.20 9.07 4.03
C PRO A 13 11.21 8.62 5.09
N LEU A 14 10.73 8.39 6.31
CA LEU A 14 11.33 7.36 7.16
C LEU A 14 11.11 6.04 6.42
N GLU A 15 12.17 5.27 6.21
CA GLU A 15 12.00 3.89 5.78
C GLU A 15 11.07 3.19 6.79
N PRO A 16 9.91 2.67 6.34
CA PRO A 16 8.96 2.07 7.26
C PRO A 16 9.62 0.91 7.98
N THR A 17 9.55 0.94 9.31
CA THR A 17 10.02 -0.17 10.14
C THR A 17 9.04 -1.33 10.05
N ARG A 18 9.44 -2.51 10.54
CA ARG A 18 8.56 -3.69 10.64
C ARG A 18 7.20 -3.38 11.30
N ARG A 19 7.16 -2.44 12.25
CA ARG A 19 5.95 -2.07 13.01
C ARG A 19 5.01 -1.15 12.23
N ASP A 20 5.50 -0.47 11.20
CA ASP A 20 4.71 0.51 10.45
C ASP A 20 3.85 -0.14 9.36
N TRP A 21 4.30 -1.28 8.82
CA TRP A 21 3.65 -1.98 7.71
C TRP A 21 2.16 -2.31 7.93
N PRO A 22 1.73 -2.83 9.10
CA PRO A 22 0.31 -3.09 9.33
C PRO A 22 -0.55 -1.82 9.22
N ARG A 23 -0.09 -0.69 9.76
CA ARG A 23 -0.81 0.59 9.69
C ARG A 23 -0.87 1.12 8.26
N LEU A 24 0.27 1.17 7.57
CA LEU A 24 0.37 1.71 6.21
C LEU A 24 -0.46 0.91 5.21
N LEU A 25 -0.49 -0.42 5.33
CA LEU A 25 -1.34 -1.27 4.48
C LEU A 25 -2.82 -1.06 4.78
N GLY A 26 -3.20 -0.85 6.06
CA GLY A 26 -4.56 -0.49 6.44
C GLY A 26 -5.01 0.87 5.89
N GLU A 27 -4.12 1.87 5.92
CA GLU A 27 -4.38 3.19 5.33
C GLU A 27 -4.55 3.12 3.81
N LEU A 28 -3.72 2.33 3.12
CA LEU A 28 -3.88 2.09 1.69
C LEU A 28 -5.23 1.43 1.37
N ALA A 29 -5.64 0.42 2.16
CA ALA A 29 -6.94 -0.23 2.00
C ALA A 29 -8.09 0.78 2.19
N GLY A 30 -8.04 1.60 3.25
CA GLY A 30 -9.05 2.65 3.46
C GLY A 30 -9.09 3.69 2.34
N GLN A 31 -7.94 4.05 1.76
CA GLN A 31 -7.91 4.96 0.59
C GLN A 31 -8.53 4.33 -0.66
N LEU A 32 -8.39 3.02 -0.84
CA LEU A 32 -9.04 2.29 -1.93
C LEU A 32 -10.56 2.25 -1.73
N ASP A 33 -11.01 1.91 -0.52
CA ASP A 33 -12.44 1.82 -0.18
C ASP A 33 -13.13 3.20 -0.26
N ASP A 34 -12.44 4.27 0.14
CA ASP A 34 -12.92 5.66 0.05
C ASP A 34 -12.86 6.23 -1.38
N GLY A 35 -12.29 5.51 -2.35
CA GLY A 35 -12.07 6.00 -3.73
C GLY A 35 -11.04 7.14 -3.85
N ARG A 36 -10.18 7.31 -2.84
CA ARG A 36 -9.07 8.31 -2.87
C ARG A 36 -7.96 7.89 -3.83
N VAL A 37 -7.84 6.58 -4.07
CA VAL A 37 -7.10 6.05 -5.22
C VAL A 37 -8.07 5.95 -6.39
N TYR A 38 -7.81 6.67 -7.48
CA TYR A 38 -8.71 6.71 -8.62
C TYR A 38 -8.69 5.40 -9.42
N ASP A 39 -9.82 5.06 -10.04
CA ASP A 39 -9.95 3.85 -10.89
C ASP A 39 -8.85 3.74 -11.96
N ARG A 40 -8.43 4.88 -12.52
CA ARG A 40 -7.34 4.94 -13.52
C ARG A 40 -5.99 4.47 -12.97
N ASP A 41 -5.77 4.58 -11.66
CA ASP A 41 -4.52 4.23 -10.98
C ASP A 41 -4.52 2.77 -10.52
N LEU A 42 -5.70 2.12 -10.43
CA LEU A 42 -5.83 0.73 -10.00
C LEU A 42 -5.00 -0.26 -10.84
N PRO A 43 -4.94 -0.18 -12.18
CA PRO A 43 -4.09 -1.08 -12.96
C PRO A 43 -2.60 -0.92 -12.64
N GLY A 44 -2.15 0.30 -12.35
CA GLY A 44 -0.77 0.59 -11.96
C GLY A 44 -0.46 0.02 -10.58
N LEU A 45 -1.37 0.22 -9.62
CA LEU A 45 -1.24 -0.31 -8.27
C LEU A 45 -1.22 -1.85 -8.27
N ALA A 46 -2.10 -2.50 -9.03
CA ALA A 46 -2.11 -3.96 -9.14
C ALA A 46 -0.77 -4.53 -9.64
N ARG A 47 -0.17 -3.88 -10.66
CA ARG A 47 1.16 -4.26 -11.16
C ARG A 47 2.26 -4.04 -10.13
N ALA A 48 2.16 -2.99 -9.32
CA ALA A 48 3.13 -2.71 -8.25
C ALA A 48 3.03 -3.70 -7.08
N MET A 49 1.84 -4.23 -6.80
CA MET A 49 1.63 -5.24 -5.74
C MET A 49 2.10 -6.64 -6.14
N GLU A 50 2.07 -7.00 -7.42
CA GLU A 50 2.41 -8.33 -7.91
C GLU A 50 3.81 -8.83 -7.43
N PRO A 51 4.91 -8.05 -7.53
CA PRO A 51 6.20 -8.45 -6.99
C PRO A 51 6.20 -8.71 -5.47
N VAL A 52 5.41 -7.96 -4.71
CA VAL A 52 5.29 -8.10 -3.25
C VAL A 52 4.60 -9.41 -2.90
N LEU A 53 3.46 -9.69 -3.55
CA LEU A 53 2.71 -10.94 -3.37
C LEU A 53 3.53 -12.16 -3.77
N ARG A 54 4.25 -12.08 -4.90
CA ARG A 54 5.17 -13.14 -5.34
C ARG A 54 6.27 -13.41 -4.31
N SER A 55 6.83 -12.35 -3.72
CA SER A 55 7.88 -12.47 -2.70
C SER A 55 7.34 -13.08 -1.41
N TYR A 56 6.13 -12.68 -0.99
CA TYR A 56 5.42 -13.29 0.13
C TYR A 56 5.20 -14.78 -0.10
N ARG A 57 4.58 -15.17 -1.23
CA ARG A 57 4.30 -16.57 -1.57
C ARG A 57 5.56 -17.43 -1.56
N ARG A 58 6.65 -16.91 -2.15
CA ARG A 58 7.96 -17.57 -2.12
C ARG A 58 8.41 -17.79 -0.69
N ARG A 59 8.40 -16.74 0.15
CA ARG A 59 8.82 -16.85 1.57
C ARG A 59 7.94 -17.82 2.35
N ALA A 60 6.63 -17.77 2.17
CA ALA A 60 5.68 -18.64 2.85
C ALA A 60 5.94 -20.11 2.54
N HIS A 61 6.24 -20.43 1.28
CA HIS A 61 6.63 -21.77 0.87
C HIS A 61 7.89 -22.28 1.60
N TRP A 62 8.91 -21.44 1.73
CA TRP A 62 10.16 -21.81 2.43
C TRP A 62 10.03 -21.85 3.95
N SER A 63 9.19 -20.99 4.55
CA SER A 63 9.10 -20.84 6.00
C SER A 63 7.95 -21.62 6.64
N GLY A 64 7.11 -22.32 5.85
CA GLY A 64 5.88 -22.96 6.32
C GLY A 64 4.83 -21.97 6.85
N ALA A 65 4.96 -20.67 6.50
CA ALA A 65 3.96 -19.68 6.88
C ALA A 65 2.69 -19.90 6.05
N PRO A 66 1.50 -19.53 6.57
CA PRO A 66 0.27 -19.66 5.80
C PRO A 66 0.40 -18.90 4.48
N GLY A 67 -0.06 -19.52 3.39
CA GLY A 67 -0.21 -18.83 2.12
C GLY A 67 -1.22 -17.70 2.26
N LEU A 68 -1.02 -16.61 1.51
CA LEU A 68 -2.13 -15.71 1.22
C LEU A 68 -3.14 -16.50 0.38
N PRO A 69 -4.45 -16.38 0.65
CA PRO A 69 -5.48 -17.01 -0.16
C PRO A 69 -5.43 -16.57 -1.63
#